data_AF-A0A0B2V831-F1
#
_entry.id   AF-A0A0B2V831-F1
#
_cell.length_a   1.000
_cell.length_b   1.000
_cell.length_c   1.000
_cell.angle_alpha   90.00
_cell.angle_beta   90.00
_cell.angle_gamma   90.00
#
_symmetry.space_group_name_H-M   'P 1'
#
loop_
_entity.id
_entity.type
_entity.pdbx_description
1 polymer ?
#
loop_
_entity_poly.entity_id
_entity_poly.type
_entity_poly.pdbx_seq_one_letter_code
_entity_poly.pdbx_strand_id
1 'polypeptide(L)'
;MESGCSRSTRSGREVSVQEWRPMVGSVMTRRKWMISFGIVLLLVVSFFAYFAHNLESSIPAPVLSIFRGEPRTTNAPMRQRSICKLVELNPWDISINKFLQPVSGPKWQCNLSADHYTELRNGRIRVIKGLDKNETCKYRCILPNGEENYNATSWKALERNISEPCECDLVETRCENSSSTLFAYVHMQARVTKGRKYRHENRRNPSVLVFIVDSTSLSNGARSLSKTRHVSKFSRHSDRHAQ
;
A
#
# COMPACT_ATOMS: atom_id res chain seq x y z
N MET A 1 58.77 -8.07 30.96
CA MET A 1 58.82 -7.28 29.72
C MET A 1 57.56 -6.43 29.69
N GLU A 2 57.44 -5.37 30.49
CA GLU A 2 58.12 -4.04 30.35
C GLU A 2 58.04 -3.58 28.89
N SER A 3 57.45 -2.45 28.50
CA SER A 3 57.36 -1.09 29.07
C SER A 3 56.19 -0.36 28.35
N GLY A 4 55.43 0.61 28.87
CA GLY A 4 55.79 1.74 29.71
C GLY A 4 56.09 2.97 28.85
N CYS A 5 55.17 3.97 28.81
CA CYS A 5 55.41 5.43 28.66
C CYS A 5 54.12 6.15 28.19
N SER A 6 53.80 7.38 28.56
CA SER A 6 54.01 8.20 29.76
C SER A 6 53.23 9.50 29.53
N ARG A 7 52.79 10.13 30.61
CA ARG A 7 52.09 11.43 30.67
C ARG A 7 52.87 12.57 30.02
N SER A 8 52.15 13.52 29.44
CA SER A 8 52.59 14.91 29.32
C SER A 8 51.51 15.86 29.83
N THR A 9 51.98 16.93 30.46
CA THR A 9 51.33 17.86 31.39
C THR A 9 50.73 19.08 30.71
N ARG A 10 49.56 19.49 31.23
CA ARG A 10 49.17 20.86 31.65
C ARG A 10 49.53 22.04 30.73
N SER A 11 48.51 22.65 30.14
CA SER A 11 48.48 24.12 29.93
C SER A 11 47.06 24.61 30.19
N GLY A 12 46.92 25.49 31.17
CA GLY A 12 45.66 26.13 31.52
C GLY A 12 45.13 27.02 30.40
N ARG A 13 43.80 27.15 30.36
CA ARG A 13 43.11 28.27 29.72
C ARG A 13 41.88 28.65 30.52
N GLU A 14 41.68 29.95 30.56
CA GLU A 14 40.84 30.73 31.46
C GLU A 14 39.40 30.24 31.58
N VAL A 15 38.93 30.22 32.82
CA VAL A 15 37.51 30.19 33.15
C VAL A 15 36.96 31.60 32.92
N SER A 16 36.25 31.80 31.80
CA SER A 16 35.43 32.98 31.59
C SER A 16 34.18 32.87 32.46
N VAL A 17 34.15 33.61 33.56
CA VAL A 17 32.97 33.82 34.40
C VAL A 17 31.96 34.62 33.56
N GLN A 18 30.90 33.94 33.09
CA GLN A 18 29.75 34.61 32.49
C GLN A 18 28.94 35.30 33.58
N GLU A 19 29.00 36.62 33.56
CA GLU A 19 28.18 37.53 34.36
C GLU A 19 26.72 37.45 33.89
N TRP A 20 25.88 36.88 34.75
CA TRP A 20 24.43 36.82 34.55
C TRP A 20 23.84 38.20 34.81
N ARG A 21 23.52 38.94 33.74
CA ARG A 21 22.60 40.08 33.84
C ARG A 21 21.18 39.56 34.04
N PRO A 22 20.45 39.96 35.09
CA PRO A 22 19.03 39.65 35.17
C PRO A 22 18.29 40.40 34.07
N MET A 23 17.61 39.64 33.19
CA MET A 23 16.61 40.21 32.30
C MET A 23 15.47 40.75 33.17
N VAL A 24 15.35 42.07 33.20
CA VAL A 24 14.19 42.80 33.70
C VAL A 24 13.00 42.40 32.83
N GLY A 25 12.30 41.35 33.26
CA GLY A 25 11.01 40.95 32.70
C GLY A 25 10.01 42.07 32.93
N SER A 26 9.69 42.79 31.86
CA SER A 26 8.61 43.77 31.85
C SER A 26 7.33 43.10 32.35
N VAL A 27 6.74 43.67 33.39
CA VAL A 27 5.39 43.35 33.86
C VAL A 27 4.42 43.69 32.73
N MET A 28 4.26 42.75 31.80
CA MET A 28 3.32 42.87 30.69
C MET A 28 1.92 42.64 31.27
N THR A 29 1.23 43.75 31.47
CA THR A 29 -0.05 43.89 32.17
C THR A 29 -1.09 42.87 31.71
N ARG A 30 -1.64 42.10 32.67
CA ARG A 30 -2.65 41.03 32.50
C ARG A 30 -3.81 41.38 31.54
N ARG A 31 -4.16 42.66 31.38
CA ARG A 31 -5.17 43.12 30.41
C ARG A 31 -4.83 42.82 28.95
N LYS A 32 -3.56 42.91 28.54
CA LYS A 32 -3.14 42.62 27.16
C LYS A 32 -3.23 41.12 26.83
N TRP A 33 -2.97 40.27 27.82
CA TRP A 33 -3.11 38.82 27.69
C TRP A 33 -4.57 38.38 27.53
N MET A 34 -5.50 38.99 28.29
CA MET A 34 -6.93 38.64 28.16
C MET A 34 -7.51 39.05 26.80
N ILE A 35 -7.09 40.19 26.24
CA ILE A 35 -7.54 40.64 24.91
C ILE A 35 -6.99 39.70 23.82
N SER A 36 -5.70 39.32 23.91
CA SER A 36 -5.10 38.40 22.94
C SER A 36 -5.74 37.02 22.96
N PHE A 37 -6.04 36.47 24.15
CA PHE A 37 -6.70 35.17 24.27
C PHE A 37 -8.13 35.19 23.73
N GLY A 38 -8.86 36.29 23.96
CA GLY A 38 -10.20 36.48 23.41
C GLY A 38 -10.22 36.48 21.88
N ILE A 39 -9.26 37.15 21.24
CA ILE A 39 -9.16 37.19 19.77
C ILE A 39 -8.83 35.79 19.21
N VAL A 40 -7.91 35.06 19.83
CA VAL A 40 -7.55 33.70 19.39
C VAL A 40 -8.73 32.75 19.49
N LEU A 41 -9.50 32.80 20.59
CA LEU A 41 -10.70 31.97 20.76
C LEU A 41 -11.75 32.25 19.67
N LEU A 42 -11.96 33.53 19.33
CA LEU A 42 -12.90 33.96 18.29
C LEU A 42 -12.51 33.45 16.89
N LEU A 43 -11.21 33.45 16.59
CA LEU A 43 -10.68 32.91 15.34
C LEU A 43 -10.85 31.39 15.26
N VAL A 44 -10.60 30.66 16.35
CA VAL A 44 -10.79 29.21 16.42
C VAL A 44 -12.26 28.84 16.21
N VAL A 45 -13.19 29.53 16.88
CA VAL A 45 -14.64 29.29 16.72
C VAL A 45 -15.08 29.58 15.28
N SER A 46 -14.62 30.69 14.68
CA SER A 46 -14.95 31.04 13.30
C SER A 46 -14.41 30.00 12.30
N PHE A 47 -13.20 29.47 12.53
CA PHE A 47 -12.62 28.40 11.73
C PHE A 47 -13.45 27.11 11.79
N PHE A 48 -13.85 26.67 12.99
CA PHE A 48 -14.69 25.48 13.15
C PHE A 48 -16.10 25.66 12.55
N ALA A 49 -16.71 26.84 12.68
CA ALA A 49 -17.99 27.14 12.05
C ALA A 49 -17.91 27.12 10.52
N TYR A 50 -16.85 27.73 9.96
CA TYR A 50 -16.57 27.67 8.52
C TYR A 50 -16.34 26.22 8.05
N PHE A 51 -15.57 25.44 8.80
CA PHE A 51 -15.28 24.05 8.44
C PHE A 51 -16.54 23.17 8.50
N ALA A 52 -17.40 23.36 9.51
CA ALA A 52 -18.68 22.66 9.63
C ALA A 52 -19.62 22.98 8.44
N HIS A 53 -19.72 24.25 8.06
CA HIS A 53 -20.54 24.66 6.91
C HIS A 53 -20.02 24.07 5.58
N ASN A 54 -18.70 23.91 5.43
CA ASN A 54 -18.12 23.28 4.23
C ASN A 54 -18.21 21.74 4.24
N LEU A 55 -18.32 21.11 5.42
CA LEU A 55 -18.54 19.67 5.51
C LEU A 55 -19.95 19.28 5.02
N GLU A 56 -20.96 20.10 5.32
CA GLU A 56 -22.36 19.88 4.92
C GLU A 56 -22.54 19.98 3.39
N SER A 57 -21.76 20.81 2.71
CA SER A 57 -21.82 20.97 1.24
C SER A 57 -21.04 19.91 0.46
N SER A 58 -20.32 19.01 1.14
CA SER A 58 -19.42 18.03 0.53
C SER A 58 -19.99 16.60 0.44
N ILE A 59 -21.19 16.34 0.98
CA ILE A 59 -21.89 15.08 0.75
C ILE A 59 -22.87 15.29 -0.40
N PRO A 60 -22.51 14.97 -1.65
CA PRO A 60 -23.51 14.89 -2.70
C PRO A 60 -24.54 13.84 -2.26
N ALA A 61 -25.81 14.20 -2.33
CA ALA A 61 -26.94 13.35 -1.98
C ALA A 61 -27.29 12.19 -2.95
N PRO A 62 -26.59 11.85 -4.08
CA PRO A 62 -27.18 10.94 -5.05
C PRO A 62 -26.98 9.44 -4.71
N VAL A 63 -26.42 9.08 -3.56
CA VAL A 63 -26.28 7.65 -3.19
C VAL A 63 -27.55 7.10 -2.52
N LEU A 64 -28.37 7.95 -1.89
CA LEU A 64 -29.58 7.50 -1.19
C LEU A 64 -30.79 7.29 -2.11
N SER A 65 -30.79 7.85 -3.32
CA SER A 65 -31.89 7.65 -4.29
C SER A 65 -31.82 6.32 -5.04
N ILE A 66 -30.67 5.64 -5.03
CA ILE A 66 -30.51 4.32 -5.66
C ILE A 66 -31.17 3.21 -4.82
N PHE A 67 -31.34 3.42 -3.51
CA PHE A 67 -31.91 2.44 -2.58
C PHE A 67 -33.25 2.85 -1.97
N ARG A 68 -33.83 4.00 -2.37
CA ARG A 68 -35.16 4.39 -1.92
C ARG A 68 -36.21 3.60 -2.71
N GLY A 69 -36.38 2.34 -2.32
CA GLY A 69 -37.55 1.56 -2.71
C GLY A 69 -38.81 2.30 -2.26
N GLU A 70 -39.71 2.53 -3.22
CA GLU A 70 -41.09 2.96 -2.97
C GLU A 70 -41.68 2.16 -1.79
N PRO A 71 -42.25 2.78 -0.74
CA PRO A 71 -42.93 2.03 0.30
C PRO A 71 -44.20 1.42 -0.30
N ARG A 72 -44.13 0.15 -0.70
CA ARG A 72 -45.30 -0.62 -1.12
C ARG A 72 -46.18 -0.91 0.10
N THR A 73 -47.38 -0.36 0.07
CA THR A 73 -48.50 -0.72 0.94
C THR A 73 -48.71 -2.23 0.92
N THR A 74 -48.45 -2.86 2.06
CA THR A 74 -48.66 -4.29 2.31
C THR A 74 -50.16 -4.56 2.43
N ASN A 75 -50.75 -5.26 1.46
CA ASN A 75 -52.00 -6.03 1.60
C ASN A 75 -52.31 -6.93 0.37
N ALA A 76 -51.28 -7.51 -0.27
CA ALA A 76 -51.48 -8.50 -1.32
C ALA A 76 -50.65 -9.77 -1.02
N PRO A 77 -51.23 -10.99 -1.08
CA PRO A 77 -50.49 -12.21 -0.85
C PRO A 77 -49.41 -12.39 -1.91
N MET A 78 -48.17 -12.57 -1.47
CA MET A 78 -46.98 -12.64 -2.30
C MET A 78 -47.04 -13.89 -3.20
N ARG A 79 -47.50 -13.73 -4.45
CA ARG A 79 -47.40 -14.76 -5.48
C ARG A 79 -45.91 -14.99 -5.76
N GLN A 80 -45.37 -16.07 -5.20
CA GLN A 80 -43.99 -16.51 -5.39
C GLN A 80 -43.77 -16.98 -6.84
N ARG A 81 -43.50 -16.02 -7.72
CA ARG A 81 -42.82 -16.21 -9.01
C ARG A 81 -41.93 -15.01 -9.27
N SER A 82 -40.91 -14.81 -8.46
CA SER A 82 -39.84 -13.85 -8.75
C SER A 82 -38.59 -14.62 -9.09
N ILE A 83 -38.48 -15.01 -10.36
CA ILE A 83 -37.16 -15.25 -10.95
C ILE A 83 -36.39 -13.95 -10.73
N CYS A 84 -35.39 -13.98 -9.86
CA CYS A 84 -34.51 -12.84 -9.66
C CYS A 84 -33.59 -12.76 -10.89
N LYS A 85 -34.11 -12.21 -11.98
CA LYS A 85 -33.30 -11.90 -13.15
C LYS A 85 -32.46 -10.69 -12.78
N LEU A 86 -31.17 -10.95 -12.54
CA LEU A 86 -30.19 -9.89 -12.39
C LEU A 86 -30.26 -9.01 -13.64
N VAL A 87 -30.39 -7.69 -13.43
CA VAL A 87 -30.45 -6.72 -14.53
C VAL A 87 -29.21 -6.90 -15.39
N GLU A 88 -29.42 -6.99 -16.70
CA GLU A 88 -28.32 -7.06 -17.64
C GLU A 88 -27.63 -5.70 -17.72
N LEU A 89 -26.60 -5.54 -16.88
CA LEU A 89 -25.81 -4.33 -16.87
C LEU A 89 -24.96 -4.29 -18.15
N ASN A 90 -25.13 -3.25 -18.97
CA ASN A 90 -24.19 -2.95 -20.04
C ASN A 90 -22.87 -2.46 -19.40
N PRO A 91 -21.78 -3.24 -19.46
CA PRO A 91 -20.51 -2.85 -18.86
C PRO A 91 -19.80 -1.73 -19.64
N TRP A 92 -20.39 -1.26 -20.74
CA TRP A 92 -19.93 -0.16 -21.59
C TRP A 92 -20.94 0.99 -21.68
N ASP A 93 -21.91 1.05 -20.77
CA ASP A 93 -22.86 2.16 -20.73
C ASP A 93 -22.12 3.51 -20.56
N ILE A 94 -22.55 4.55 -21.25
CA ILE A 94 -21.86 5.85 -21.17
C ILE A 94 -22.01 6.45 -19.76
N SER A 95 -23.09 6.14 -19.04
CA SER A 95 -23.34 6.59 -17.67
C SER A 95 -22.30 6.09 -16.67
N ILE A 96 -21.63 4.96 -16.94
CA ILE A 96 -20.62 4.37 -16.07
C ILE A 96 -19.20 4.81 -16.41
N ASN A 97 -18.97 5.46 -17.56
CA ASN A 97 -17.62 5.86 -17.99
C ASN A 97 -16.89 6.72 -16.94
N LYS A 98 -17.63 7.56 -16.22
CA LYS A 98 -17.12 8.37 -15.10
C LYS A 98 -16.57 7.56 -13.92
N PHE A 99 -16.94 6.27 -13.82
CA PHE A 99 -16.45 5.33 -12.83
C PHE A 99 -15.40 4.36 -13.40
N LEU A 100 -15.34 4.19 -14.72
CA LEU A 100 -14.35 3.34 -15.41
C LEU A 100 -13.03 4.06 -15.62
N GLN A 101 -13.09 5.35 -15.91
CA GLN A 101 -11.92 6.18 -15.81
C GLN A 101 -11.62 6.28 -14.31
N PRO A 102 -10.42 5.92 -13.85
CA PRO A 102 -9.99 6.39 -12.56
C PRO A 102 -10.11 7.90 -12.69
N VAL A 103 -11.13 8.47 -12.04
CA VAL A 103 -11.21 9.91 -11.83
C VAL A 103 -9.80 10.30 -11.44
N SER A 104 -9.29 11.37 -12.01
CA SER A 104 -8.02 12.01 -11.69
C SER A 104 -7.93 12.43 -10.21
N GLY A 105 -8.55 11.69 -9.29
CA GLY A 105 -8.06 11.50 -7.94
C GLY A 105 -6.58 11.18 -7.99
N PRO A 106 -5.83 11.61 -6.98
CA PRO A 106 -4.52 12.17 -7.21
C PRO A 106 -3.48 11.06 -7.34
N LYS A 107 -3.48 10.36 -8.47
CA LYS A 107 -2.35 9.53 -8.92
C LYS A 107 -1.07 10.37 -9.02
N TRP A 108 -1.19 11.69 -9.20
CA TRP A 108 -0.09 12.65 -9.14
C TRP A 108 0.42 12.93 -7.71
N GLN A 109 -0.42 12.77 -6.68
CA GLN A 109 0.02 12.83 -5.27
C GLN A 109 0.46 11.45 -4.75
N CYS A 110 0.04 10.38 -5.40
CA CYS A 110 0.49 9.03 -5.10
C CYS A 110 1.88 8.83 -5.71
N ASN A 111 2.90 9.23 -4.96
CA ASN A 111 4.28 8.95 -5.31
C ASN A 111 4.53 7.43 -5.19
N LEU A 112 4.18 6.69 -6.24
CA LEU A 112 4.35 5.23 -6.33
C LEU A 112 5.82 4.82 -6.44
N SER A 113 6.76 5.76 -6.36
CA SER A 113 8.18 5.45 -6.13
C SER A 113 8.38 5.03 -4.68
N ALA A 114 7.79 3.90 -4.28
CA ALA A 114 8.30 3.18 -3.12
C ALA A 114 9.69 2.70 -3.53
N ASP A 115 10.73 3.40 -3.05
CA ASP A 115 12.10 3.00 -3.34
C ASP A 115 12.30 1.56 -2.87
N HIS A 116 12.44 0.63 -3.81
CA HIS A 116 12.70 -0.75 -3.50
C HIS A 116 14.12 -0.86 -2.90
N TYR A 117 14.24 -1.46 -1.72
CA TYR A 117 15.55 -1.65 -1.10
C TYR A 117 16.25 -2.89 -1.65
N THR A 118 15.47 -3.86 -2.14
CA THR A 118 15.96 -5.17 -2.61
C THR A 118 15.41 -5.49 -4.00
N GLU A 119 16.15 -6.30 -4.75
CA GLU A 119 15.77 -6.81 -6.08
C GLU A 119 16.01 -8.31 -6.13
N LEU A 120 15.00 -9.07 -6.59
CA LEU A 120 15.14 -10.47 -6.98
C LEU A 120 15.25 -10.57 -8.50
N ARG A 121 16.42 -10.99 -9.00
CA ARG A 121 16.67 -11.15 -10.43
C ARG A 121 17.42 -12.45 -10.71
N ASN A 122 16.89 -13.25 -11.64
CA ASN A 122 17.47 -14.53 -12.06
C ASN A 122 17.79 -15.49 -10.91
N GLY A 123 16.88 -15.64 -9.93
CA GLY A 123 17.12 -16.52 -8.80
C GLY A 123 18.08 -15.95 -7.76
N ARG A 124 18.43 -14.67 -7.81
CA ARG A 124 19.34 -14.05 -6.85
C ARG A 124 18.76 -12.78 -6.26
N ILE A 125 18.86 -12.65 -4.95
CA ILE A 125 18.40 -11.48 -4.19
C ILE A 125 19.60 -10.58 -3.89
N ARG A 126 19.42 -9.26 -3.97
CA ARG A 126 20.44 -8.29 -3.60
C ARG A 126 19.82 -7.00 -3.06
N VAL A 127 20.59 -6.23 -2.31
CA VAL A 127 20.24 -4.86 -1.96
C VAL A 127 20.56 -3.94 -3.14
N ILE A 128 19.62 -3.09 -3.54
CA ILE A 128 19.77 -2.12 -4.64
C ILE A 128 19.82 -0.67 -4.19
N LYS A 129 19.32 -0.37 -2.99
CA LYS A 129 19.37 0.97 -2.40
C LYS A 129 20.61 1.10 -1.52
N GLY A 130 21.25 2.26 -1.56
CA GLY A 130 22.29 2.61 -0.60
C GLY A 130 21.70 2.58 0.80
N LEU A 131 22.29 1.77 1.68
CA LEU A 131 21.90 1.67 3.08
C LEU A 131 22.78 2.60 3.93
N ASP A 132 22.28 3.11 5.05
CA ASP A 132 23.09 3.82 6.06
C ASP A 132 23.80 2.83 6.99
N LYS A 133 24.89 3.22 7.68
CA LYS A 133 25.71 2.28 8.49
C LYS A 133 24.92 1.47 9.53
N ASN A 134 23.80 2.00 10.02
CA ASN A 134 22.95 1.36 11.03
C ASN A 134 21.78 0.57 10.44
N GLU A 135 21.71 0.45 9.11
CA GLU A 135 20.67 -0.26 8.40
C GLU A 135 21.16 -1.63 7.96
N THR A 136 20.31 -2.63 8.17
CA THR A 136 20.58 -4.01 7.78
C THR A 136 19.38 -4.57 7.03
N CYS A 137 19.65 -5.42 6.05
CA CYS A 137 18.62 -6.15 5.33
C CYS A 137 18.78 -7.65 5.59
N LYS A 138 17.65 -8.36 5.58
CA LYS A 138 17.57 -9.80 5.72
C LYS A 138 16.51 -10.36 4.81
N TYR A 139 16.64 -11.63 4.46
CA TYR A 139 15.70 -12.34 3.61
C TYR A 139 15.40 -13.74 4.14
N ARG A 140 14.27 -14.30 3.75
CA ARG A 140 13.91 -15.70 4.00
C ARG A 140 12.99 -16.22 2.90
N CYS A 141 12.91 -17.53 2.78
CA CYS A 141 11.96 -18.17 1.88
C CYS A 141 10.62 -18.37 2.59
N ILE A 142 9.53 -18.08 1.87
CA ILE A 142 8.18 -18.50 2.25
C ILE A 142 7.86 -19.76 1.44
N LEU A 143 7.51 -20.82 2.13
CA LEU A 143 7.18 -22.13 1.57
C LEU A 143 5.70 -22.41 1.84
N PRO A 144 4.91 -22.80 0.83
CA PRO A 144 3.51 -23.15 1.05
C PRO A 144 3.40 -24.34 2.01
N ASN A 145 2.44 -24.29 2.92
CA ASN A 145 2.12 -25.38 3.85
C ASN A 145 0.60 -25.58 3.89
N GLY A 146 0.05 -26.22 2.86
CA GLY A 146 -1.40 -26.30 2.65
C GLY A 146 -1.96 -25.01 2.02
N GLU A 147 -3.27 -24.84 2.10
CA GLU A 147 -3.99 -23.74 1.44
C GLU A 147 -3.98 -22.45 2.27
N GLU A 148 -4.13 -22.56 3.60
CA GLU A 148 -4.27 -21.41 4.51
C GLU A 148 -2.97 -21.06 5.26
N ASN A 149 -1.97 -21.94 5.22
CA ASN A 149 -0.76 -21.79 6.02
C ASN A 149 0.51 -21.77 5.16
N TYR A 150 1.58 -21.21 5.74
CA TYR A 150 2.90 -21.20 5.16
C TYR A 150 3.96 -21.45 6.22
N ASN A 151 5.07 -22.06 5.79
CA ASN A 151 6.28 -22.18 6.59
C ASN A 151 7.28 -21.13 6.12
N ALA A 152 7.93 -20.44 7.05
CA ALA A 152 8.99 -19.50 6.72
C ALA A 152 10.34 -20.03 7.20
N THR A 153 11.37 -19.93 6.36
CA THR A 153 12.73 -20.31 6.78
C THR A 153 13.29 -19.31 7.78
N SER A 154 14.43 -19.65 8.40
CA SER A 154 15.17 -18.68 9.20
C SER A 154 15.61 -17.48 8.37
N TRP A 155 15.68 -16.31 9.01
CA TRP A 155 16.22 -15.10 8.40
C TRP A 155 17.70 -15.27 8.10
N LYS A 156 18.11 -14.88 6.89
CA LYS A 156 19.50 -14.79 6.46
C LYS A 156 19.85 -13.32 6.23
N ALA A 157 21.02 -12.89 6.70
CA ALA A 157 21.50 -11.55 6.44
C ALA A 157 21.70 -11.34 4.92
N LEU A 158 21.38 -10.15 4.44
CA LEU A 158 21.62 -9.74 3.06
C LEU A 158 22.68 -8.64 3.08
N GLU A 159 23.89 -9.00 2.68
CA GLU A 159 25.01 -8.07 2.66
C GLU A 159 24.92 -7.08 1.50
N ARG A 160 25.60 -5.94 1.66
CA ARG A 160 25.60 -4.87 0.66
C ARG A 160 26.41 -5.30 -0.55
N ASN A 161 25.90 -4.97 -1.74
CA ASN A 161 26.54 -5.26 -3.03
C ASN A 161 26.79 -6.75 -3.31
N ILE A 162 26.30 -7.64 -2.44
CA ILE A 162 26.40 -9.08 -2.63
C ILE A 162 25.03 -9.58 -3.10
N SER A 163 25.08 -10.44 -4.11
CA SER A 163 23.91 -11.09 -4.65
C SER A 163 23.88 -12.52 -4.15
N GLU A 164 22.85 -12.86 -3.38
CA GLU A 164 22.69 -14.18 -2.75
C GLU A 164 21.80 -15.07 -3.61
N PRO A 165 22.15 -16.35 -3.83
CA PRO A 165 21.27 -17.29 -4.52
C PRO A 165 20.05 -17.61 -3.64
N CYS A 166 18.86 -17.41 -4.20
CA CYS A 166 17.58 -17.75 -3.58
C CYS A 166 16.92 -18.93 -4.29
N GLU A 167 16.81 -20.04 -3.58
CA GLU A 167 16.27 -21.29 -4.12
C GLU A 167 14.78 -21.53 -3.82
N CYS A 168 13.95 -20.49 -3.86
CA CYS A 168 12.50 -20.58 -3.59
C CYS A 168 11.69 -19.61 -4.46
N ASP A 169 10.38 -19.83 -4.55
CA ASP A 169 9.48 -19.03 -5.40
C ASP A 169 9.06 -17.71 -4.75
N LEU A 170 8.87 -17.71 -3.43
CA LEU A 170 8.51 -16.53 -2.64
C LEU A 170 9.65 -16.18 -1.68
N VAL A 171 10.18 -14.97 -1.81
CA VAL A 171 11.29 -14.46 -0.99
C VAL A 171 10.80 -13.23 -0.23
N GLU A 172 10.66 -13.37 1.07
CA GLU A 172 10.38 -12.23 1.95
C GLU A 172 11.70 -11.51 2.26
N THR A 173 11.69 -10.19 2.15
CA THR A 173 12.79 -9.32 2.51
C THR A 173 12.33 -8.30 3.54
N ARG A 174 13.23 -7.97 4.46
CA ARG A 174 13.03 -6.93 5.46
C ARG A 174 14.32 -6.14 5.64
N CYS A 175 14.24 -4.83 5.57
CA CYS A 175 15.31 -3.92 5.93
C CYS A 175 14.87 -3.10 7.13
N GLU A 176 15.76 -2.99 8.11
CA GLU A 176 15.51 -2.38 9.40
C GLU A 176 16.71 -1.53 9.83
N ASN A 177 16.41 -0.48 10.60
CA ASN A 177 17.41 0.23 11.38
C ASN A 177 17.26 -0.19 12.85
N SER A 178 17.97 0.49 13.76
CA SER A 178 17.93 0.20 15.19
C SER A 178 16.56 0.40 15.86
N SER A 179 15.61 1.10 15.24
CA SER A 179 14.33 1.49 15.85
C SER A 179 13.09 1.03 15.09
N SER A 180 13.18 0.76 13.79
CA SER A 180 12.02 0.46 12.96
C SER A 180 12.35 -0.35 11.70
N THR A 181 11.31 -0.99 11.16
CA THR A 181 11.36 -1.57 9.81
C THR A 181 11.23 -0.44 8.79
N LEU A 182 12.26 -0.30 7.94
CA LEU A 182 12.31 0.68 6.86
C LEU A 182 11.59 0.17 5.61
N PHE A 183 11.74 -1.12 5.34
CA PHE A 183 11.22 -1.75 4.14
C PHE A 183 10.88 -3.21 4.41
N ALA A 184 9.72 -3.66 3.94
CA ALA A 184 9.35 -5.07 3.93
C ALA A 184 8.64 -5.38 2.61
N TYR A 185 9.07 -6.44 1.94
CA TYR A 185 8.55 -6.79 0.62
C TYR A 185 8.70 -8.27 0.33
N VAL A 186 7.71 -8.84 -0.36
CA VAL A 186 7.74 -10.22 -0.85
C VAL A 186 8.01 -10.19 -2.35
N HIS A 187 9.19 -10.67 -2.73
CA HIS A 187 9.52 -10.93 -4.12
C HIS A 187 8.95 -12.29 -4.54
N MET A 188 8.53 -12.38 -5.79
CA MET A 188 8.07 -13.62 -6.40
C MET A 188 8.85 -13.93 -7.66
N GLN A 189 9.16 -15.20 -7.86
CA GLN A 189 9.75 -15.72 -9.10
C GLN A 189 9.18 -17.10 -9.38
N ALA A 190 9.04 -17.44 -10.65
CA ALA A 190 8.77 -18.82 -11.06
C ALA A 190 10.08 -19.50 -11.39
N ARG A 191 10.48 -20.52 -10.63
CA ARG A 191 11.67 -21.31 -10.94
C ARG A 191 11.33 -22.52 -11.80
N VAL A 192 12.17 -22.78 -12.79
CA VAL A 192 12.14 -24.06 -13.52
C VAL A 192 12.72 -25.13 -12.61
N THR A 193 11.96 -26.19 -12.36
CA THR A 193 12.41 -27.28 -11.48
C THR A 193 13.58 -28.02 -12.14
N LYS A 194 14.77 -27.98 -11.52
CA LYS A 194 15.95 -28.71 -12.00
C LYS A 194 15.62 -30.21 -12.06
N GLY A 195 15.95 -30.87 -13.17
CA GLY A 195 15.74 -32.32 -13.36
C GLY A 195 14.46 -32.71 -14.10
N ARG A 196 13.49 -31.80 -14.28
CA ARG A 196 12.40 -32.04 -15.22
C ARG A 196 12.89 -31.73 -16.64
N LYS A 197 12.90 -32.75 -17.51
CA LYS A 197 13.12 -32.56 -18.95
C LYS A 197 11.82 -32.00 -19.55
N TYR A 198 11.75 -30.69 -19.68
CA TYR A 198 10.68 -30.05 -20.42
C TYR A 198 10.85 -30.37 -21.91
N ARG A 199 9.76 -30.71 -22.59
CA ARG A 199 9.78 -30.83 -24.05
C ARG A 199 10.03 -29.45 -24.64
N HIS A 200 10.86 -29.38 -25.67
CA HIS A 200 11.08 -28.13 -26.40
C HIS A 200 9.75 -27.63 -26.94
N GLU A 201 9.49 -26.34 -26.77
CA GLU A 201 8.28 -25.70 -27.26
C GLU A 201 8.15 -25.90 -28.76
N ASN A 202 7.00 -26.40 -29.19
CA ASN A 202 6.67 -26.60 -30.60
C ASN A 202 5.15 -26.58 -30.79
N ARG A 203 4.70 -26.64 -32.05
CA ARG A 203 3.26 -26.63 -32.38
C ARG A 203 2.43 -27.70 -31.66
N ARG A 204 3.02 -28.84 -31.28
CA ARG A 204 2.35 -29.94 -30.54
C ARG A 204 2.54 -29.87 -29.03
N ASN A 205 3.46 -29.04 -28.54
CA ASN A 205 3.79 -28.87 -27.12
C ASN A 205 4.01 -27.37 -26.84
N PRO A 206 2.97 -26.53 -26.88
CA PRO A 206 3.10 -25.09 -26.61
C PRO A 206 3.34 -24.82 -25.11
N SER A 207 4.03 -23.74 -24.79
CA SER A 207 4.13 -23.23 -23.42
C SER A 207 2.77 -22.67 -22.98
N VAL A 208 2.31 -23.05 -21.78
CA VAL A 208 1.03 -22.57 -21.24
C VAL A 208 1.29 -21.65 -20.06
N LEU A 209 0.76 -20.42 -20.14
CA LEU A 209 0.76 -19.45 -19.05
C LEU A 209 -0.68 -19.28 -18.55
N VAL A 210 -0.92 -19.64 -17.28
CA VAL A 210 -2.25 -19.54 -16.66
C VAL A 210 -2.26 -18.36 -15.70
N PHE A 211 -3.20 -17.44 -15.91
CA PHE A 211 -3.53 -16.38 -14.95
C PHE A 211 -4.83 -16.75 -14.25
N ILE A 212 -4.80 -16.86 -12.93
CA ILE A 212 -5.99 -17.10 -12.11
C ILE A 212 -6.35 -15.77 -11.43
N VAL A 213 -7.61 -15.35 -11.58
CA VAL A 213 -8.15 -14.15 -10.96
C VAL A 213 -9.30 -14.58 -10.06
N ASP A 214 -9.04 -14.70 -8.77
CA ASP A 214 -10.07 -15.11 -7.83
C ASP A 214 -11.13 -14.01 -7.63
N SER A 215 -12.38 -14.47 -7.55
CA SER A 215 -13.54 -13.69 -7.12
C SER A 215 -13.83 -12.40 -7.89
N THR A 216 -13.64 -12.38 -9.21
CA THR A 216 -14.11 -11.28 -10.06
C THR A 216 -15.37 -11.64 -10.81
N SER A 217 -16.43 -10.82 -10.66
CA SER A 217 -17.59 -10.94 -11.56
C SER A 217 -17.18 -10.55 -12.98
N LEU A 218 -17.84 -11.09 -13.99
CA LEU A 218 -17.51 -10.78 -15.40
C LEU A 218 -17.52 -9.27 -15.68
N SER A 219 -18.49 -8.55 -15.10
CA SER A 219 -18.63 -7.11 -15.24
C SER A 219 -17.51 -6.35 -14.53
N ASN A 220 -17.10 -6.77 -13.33
CA ASN A 220 -16.01 -6.14 -12.60
C ASN A 220 -14.66 -6.42 -13.28
N GLY A 221 -14.40 -7.66 -13.69
CA GLY A 221 -13.19 -8.05 -14.41
C GLY A 221 -13.02 -7.30 -15.73
N ALA A 222 -14.09 -7.18 -16.54
CA ALA A 222 -14.05 -6.45 -17.80
C ALA A 222 -13.75 -4.95 -17.62
N ARG A 223 -14.17 -4.36 -16.50
CA ARG A 223 -13.95 -2.95 -16.18
C ARG A 223 -12.55 -2.70 -15.61
N SER A 224 -12.13 -3.52 -14.63
CA SER A 224 -10.87 -3.36 -13.91
C SER A 224 -9.65 -3.80 -14.73
N LEU A 225 -9.81 -4.79 -15.62
CA LEU A 225 -8.74 -5.31 -16.48
C LEU A 225 -8.87 -4.78 -17.91
N SER A 226 -9.11 -3.49 -18.05
CA SER A 226 -9.34 -2.85 -19.36
C SER A 226 -8.20 -3.08 -20.37
N LYS A 227 -6.95 -3.21 -19.90
CA LYS A 227 -5.78 -3.52 -20.73
C LYS A 227 -5.73 -4.96 -21.25
N THR A 228 -6.41 -5.90 -20.60
CA THR A 228 -6.45 -7.30 -21.07
C THR A 228 -7.57 -7.55 -22.08
N ARG A 229 -8.40 -6.53 -22.37
CA ARG A 229 -9.58 -6.62 -23.24
C ARG A 229 -9.30 -7.18 -24.65
N HIS A 230 -8.13 -6.91 -25.22
CA HIS A 230 -7.77 -7.42 -26.55
C HIS A 230 -7.51 -8.94 -26.56
N VAL A 231 -7.16 -9.51 -25.42
CA VAL A 231 -6.75 -10.92 -25.26
C VAL A 231 -7.87 -11.73 -24.61
N SER A 232 -8.68 -11.10 -23.75
CA SER A 232 -9.77 -11.74 -23.01
C SER A 232 -11.11 -11.61 -23.76
N LYS A 233 -11.61 -12.69 -24.36
CA LYS A 233 -13.03 -12.78 -24.76
C LYS A 233 -13.87 -13.09 -23.53
N PHE A 234 -14.40 -12.05 -22.89
CA PHE A 234 -15.36 -12.17 -21.79
C PHE A 234 -16.75 -12.53 -22.36
N SER A 235 -16.97 -13.81 -22.65
CA SER A 235 -18.28 -14.33 -23.10
C SER A 235 -19.04 -14.94 -21.93
N ARG A 236 -20.31 -14.54 -21.74
CA ARG A 236 -21.22 -15.28 -20.88
C ARG A 236 -21.59 -16.59 -21.59
N HIS A 237 -21.36 -17.72 -20.94
CA HIS A 237 -22.04 -18.96 -21.29
C HIS A 237 -23.39 -18.96 -20.58
N SER A 238 -24.34 -18.17 -21.10
CA SER A 238 -25.76 -18.39 -20.85
C SER A 238 -26.33 -18.99 -22.13
N ASP A 239 -27.23 -19.94 -21.96
CA ASP A 239 -28.05 -20.58 -22.98
C ASP A 239 -27.52 -21.92 -23.49
N ARG A 240 -27.84 -22.96 -22.73
CA ARG A 240 -28.35 -24.23 -23.28
C ARG A 240 -28.97 -25.08 -22.17
N HIS A 241 -30.19 -24.73 -21.75
CA HIS A 241 -31.19 -25.67 -21.21
C HIS A 241 -32.55 -24.97 -21.22
N ALA A 242 -33.14 -24.89 -22.41
CA ALA A 242 -34.56 -24.65 -22.63
C ALA A 242 -34.93 -25.25 -24.00
N GLN A 243 -35.05 -26.58 -24.03
CA GLN A 243 -35.93 -27.33 -24.92
C GLN A 243 -36.60 -28.40 -24.06
#